data_AF-A0A6V8QG08-F1
#
_entry.id   AF-A0A6V8QG08-F1
#
_cell.length_a   1.000
_cell.length_b   1.000
_cell.length_c   1.000
_cell.angle_alpha   90.00
_cell.angle_beta   90.00
_cell.angle_gamma   90.00
#
_symmetry.space_group_name_H-M   'P 1'
#
loop_
_entity.id
_entity.type
_entity.pdbx_description
1 polymer ?
#
loop_
_entity_poly.entity_id
_entity_poly.type
_entity_poly.pdbx_seq_one_letter_code
_entity_poly.pdbx_strand_id
1 'polypeptide(L)'
;MIESFERDTGDRIDMPKKELQKFILDGQYDIKVNPQFSLGMVTLAKDLAPIFYHMNWAFLEATDDYKFVTSDNPLFYFDPTHDARSFYGVGLLNKNIEVTFPLSKDLMFLGTWEKFDGYKQLNNRLVKEVNRGTVISALRFVFSSQYSDGLNRLVQKYKDSAPTMKLG
;
A
#
# COMPACT_ATOMS: atom_id res chain seq x y z
N MET A 1 -21.36 -5.10 -18.11
CA MET A 1 -19.92 -5.30 -18.34
C MET A 1 -19.61 -5.38 -19.83
N ILE A 2 -20.14 -6.34 -20.60
CA ILE A 2 -19.99 -6.35 -22.07
C ILE A 2 -20.74 -5.16 -22.70
N GLU A 3 -22.04 -5.02 -22.42
CA GLU A 3 -22.86 -3.88 -22.91
C GLU A 3 -22.43 -2.48 -22.41
N SER A 4 -21.59 -2.41 -21.38
CA SER A 4 -21.00 -1.14 -20.93
C SER A 4 -19.69 -0.88 -21.68
N PHE A 5 -18.85 -1.89 -21.85
CA PHE A 5 -17.62 -1.80 -22.64
C PHE A 5 -17.90 -1.43 -24.10
N GLU A 6 -18.84 -2.10 -24.76
CA GLU A 6 -19.18 -1.84 -26.18
C GLU A 6 -19.78 -0.45 -26.40
N ARG A 7 -20.45 0.09 -25.38
CA ARG A 7 -21.02 1.43 -25.38
C ARG A 7 -19.95 2.50 -25.21
N ASP A 8 -18.99 2.25 -24.31
CA ASP A 8 -17.98 3.22 -23.92
C ASP A 8 -16.80 3.27 -24.91
N THR A 9 -16.52 2.15 -25.58
CA THR A 9 -15.41 2.05 -26.56
C THR A 9 -15.88 2.10 -28.01
N GLY A 10 -17.13 1.75 -28.30
CA GLY A 10 -17.66 1.60 -29.66
C GLY A 10 -17.23 0.29 -30.35
N ASP A 11 -16.35 -0.49 -29.74
CA ASP A 11 -15.88 -1.77 -30.25
C ASP A 11 -16.81 -2.89 -29.78
N ARG A 12 -17.26 -3.72 -30.73
CA ARG A 12 -18.08 -4.91 -30.42
C ARG A 12 -17.20 -6.10 -30.11
N ILE A 13 -17.56 -6.85 -29.08
CA ILE A 13 -16.94 -8.13 -28.79
C ILE A 13 -17.68 -9.19 -29.61
N ASP A 14 -17.14 -9.53 -30.78
CA ASP A 14 -17.67 -10.58 -31.68
C ASP A 14 -17.46 -12.01 -31.14
N MET A 15 -17.65 -12.21 -29.83
CA MET A 15 -17.50 -13.47 -29.14
C MET A 15 -18.70 -13.73 -28.20
N PRO A 16 -19.35 -14.90 -28.29
CA PRO A 16 -20.40 -15.28 -27.34
C PRO A 16 -19.92 -15.23 -25.88
N LYS A 17 -20.76 -14.76 -24.96
CA LYS A 17 -20.43 -14.57 -23.53
C LYS A 17 -19.75 -15.77 -22.85
N LYS A 18 -20.18 -17.00 -23.14
CA LYS A 18 -19.60 -18.23 -22.58
C LYS A 18 -18.19 -18.51 -23.12
N GLU A 19 -17.96 -18.16 -24.38
CA GLU A 19 -16.67 -18.33 -25.04
C GLU A 19 -15.68 -17.26 -24.55
N LEU A 20 -16.15 -16.02 -24.36
CA LEU A 20 -15.36 -14.96 -23.72
C LEU A 20 -14.95 -15.33 -22.29
N GLN A 21 -15.88 -15.89 -21.50
CA GLN A 21 -15.58 -16.35 -20.15
C GLN A 21 -14.49 -17.43 -20.17
N LYS A 22 -14.61 -18.40 -21.08
CA LYS A 22 -13.61 -19.45 -21.25
C LYS A 22 -12.26 -18.88 -21.70
N PHE A 23 -12.24 -17.95 -22.65
CA PHE A 23 -11.04 -17.26 -23.11
C PHE A 23 -10.31 -16.51 -21.98
N ILE A 24 -11.05 -15.79 -21.12
CA ILE A 24 -10.49 -15.11 -19.94
C ILE A 24 -9.90 -16.14 -18.95
N LEU A 25 -10.59 -17.25 -18.72
CA LEU A 25 -10.15 -18.28 -17.77
C LEU A 25 -8.97 -19.12 -18.27
N ASP A 26 -8.89 -19.37 -19.58
CA ASP A 26 -7.82 -20.17 -20.19
C ASP A 26 -6.47 -19.42 -20.20
N GLY A 27 -6.49 -18.09 -19.99
CA GLY A 27 -5.29 -17.27 -19.78
C GLY A 27 -4.36 -17.17 -20.99
N GLN A 28 -4.79 -17.62 -22.17
CA GLN A 28 -4.00 -17.66 -23.41
C GLN A 28 -4.01 -16.30 -24.13
N TYR A 29 -3.68 -15.23 -23.43
CA TYR A 29 -3.61 -13.89 -23.99
C TYR A 29 -2.48 -13.07 -23.35
N ASP A 30 -1.91 -12.16 -24.12
CA ASP A 30 -0.90 -11.22 -23.64
C ASP A 30 -1.57 -9.89 -23.29
N ILE A 31 -1.49 -9.49 -22.02
CA ILE A 31 -2.05 -8.22 -21.56
C ILE A 31 -1.02 -7.13 -21.84
N LYS A 32 -1.25 -6.36 -22.90
CA LYS A 32 -0.47 -5.16 -23.18
C LYS A 32 -1.11 -3.96 -22.50
N VAL A 33 -0.57 -3.57 -21.35
CA VAL A 33 -0.96 -2.32 -20.69
C VAL A 33 -0.23 -1.15 -21.36
N ASN A 34 -0.99 -0.15 -21.79
CA ASN A 34 -0.42 1.08 -22.30
C ASN A 34 0.33 1.82 -21.16
N PRO A 35 1.64 2.13 -21.28
CA PRO A 35 2.41 2.80 -20.23
C PRO A 35 1.79 4.13 -19.76
N GLN A 36 1.05 4.81 -20.64
CA GLN A 36 0.34 6.05 -20.34
C GLN A 36 -0.76 5.84 -19.29
N PHE A 37 -1.27 4.62 -19.10
CA PHE A 37 -2.22 4.29 -18.04
C PHE A 37 -1.61 4.55 -16.66
N SER A 38 -0.35 4.14 -16.42
CA SER A 38 0.36 4.43 -15.17
C SER A 38 0.58 5.93 -14.97
N LEU A 39 0.77 6.69 -16.06
CA LEU A 39 0.86 8.15 -16.00
C LEU A 39 -0.51 8.78 -15.66
N GLY A 40 -1.60 8.19 -16.14
CA GLY A 40 -2.97 8.53 -15.74
C GLY A 40 -3.17 8.42 -14.22
N MET A 41 -2.58 7.40 -13.58
CA MET A 41 -2.65 7.24 -12.12
C MET A 41 -1.96 8.38 -11.36
N VAL A 42 -1.02 9.10 -11.97
CA VAL A 42 -0.42 10.31 -11.37
C VAL A 42 -1.46 11.41 -11.20
N THR A 43 -2.52 11.43 -12.02
CA THR A 43 -3.58 12.43 -11.87
C THR A 43 -4.36 12.25 -10.56
N LEU A 44 -4.48 11.02 -10.04
CA LEU A 44 -5.06 10.74 -8.72
C LEU A 44 -4.27 11.40 -7.59
N ALA A 45 -2.98 11.67 -7.79
CA ALA A 45 -2.18 12.39 -6.80
C ALA A 45 -2.74 13.80 -6.54
N LYS A 46 -3.42 14.42 -7.51
CA LYS A 46 -4.07 15.73 -7.31
C LYS A 46 -5.22 15.66 -6.31
N ASP A 47 -5.94 14.54 -6.27
CA ASP A 47 -7.06 14.34 -5.35
C ASP A 47 -6.58 13.85 -3.98
N LEU A 48 -5.48 13.08 -3.94
CA LEU A 48 -4.90 12.56 -2.70
C LEU A 48 -4.01 13.59 -1.97
N ALA A 49 -3.32 14.48 -2.68
CA ALA A 49 -2.41 15.44 -2.07
C ALA A 49 -3.10 16.35 -1.02
N PRO A 50 -4.32 16.89 -1.26
CA PRO A 50 -5.04 17.65 -0.23
C PRO A 50 -5.31 16.83 1.03
N ILE A 51 -5.60 15.53 0.91
CA ILE A 51 -5.85 14.65 2.05
C ILE A 51 -4.61 14.60 2.93
N PHE A 52 -3.45 14.28 2.36
CA PHE A 52 -2.19 14.23 3.12
C PHE A 52 -1.79 15.61 3.65
N TYR A 53 -2.01 16.68 2.89
CA TYR A 53 -1.70 18.05 3.33
C TYR A 53 -2.49 18.49 4.56
N HIS A 54 -3.73 18.01 4.70
CA HIS A 54 -4.59 18.36 5.84
C HIS A 54 -4.42 17.45 7.05
N MET A 55 -3.70 16.33 6.93
CA MET A 55 -3.32 15.52 8.08
C MET A 55 -2.34 16.28 8.98
N ASN A 56 -2.33 15.94 10.27
CA ASN A 56 -1.27 16.33 11.17
C ASN A 56 -0.03 15.48 10.85
N TRP A 57 1.14 16.13 10.79
CA TRP A 57 2.39 15.50 10.39
C TRP A 57 3.31 15.35 11.58
N ALA A 58 3.75 14.12 11.81
CA ALA A 58 4.83 13.81 12.72
C ALA A 58 6.01 13.18 11.98
N PHE A 59 7.20 13.47 12.48
CA PHE A 59 8.47 12.91 12.02
C PHE A 59 9.04 12.08 13.16
N LEU A 60 9.12 10.77 12.93
CA LEU A 60 9.54 9.80 13.92
C LEU A 60 11.01 9.45 13.69
N GLU A 61 11.84 9.66 14.69
CA GLU A 61 13.28 9.40 14.66
C GLU A 61 13.61 8.07 15.34
N ALA A 62 14.37 7.23 14.66
CA ALA A 62 14.93 6.01 15.21
C ALA A 62 16.30 6.30 15.86
N THR A 63 16.29 6.59 17.16
CA THR A 63 17.51 7.01 17.91
C THR A 63 18.38 5.86 18.36
N ASP A 64 17.82 4.66 18.46
CA ASP A 64 18.47 3.48 19.02
C ASP A 64 19.13 2.60 17.92
N ASP A 65 19.55 1.39 18.29
CA ASP A 65 20.17 0.40 17.41
C ASP A 65 19.28 -0.03 16.23
N TYR A 66 17.96 0.08 16.37
CA TYR A 66 17.01 -0.32 15.33
C TYR A 66 16.76 0.83 14.38
N LYS A 67 16.73 0.50 13.09
CA LYS A 67 16.53 1.45 11.99
C LYS A 67 15.27 1.11 11.22
N PHE A 68 14.67 2.12 10.60
CA PHE A 68 13.54 1.92 9.72
C PHE A 68 13.97 1.15 8.47
N VAL A 69 13.08 0.29 8.00
CA VAL A 69 13.22 -0.40 6.71
C VAL A 69 12.30 0.25 5.69
N THR A 70 12.58 0.02 4.40
CA THR A 70 11.70 0.41 3.30
C THR A 70 11.41 -0.80 2.41
N SER A 71 10.56 -0.65 1.40
CA SER A 71 10.18 -1.73 0.50
C SER A 71 9.87 -1.20 -0.90
N ASP A 72 9.53 -2.09 -1.82
CA ASP A 72 8.99 -1.72 -3.13
C ASP A 72 7.54 -1.19 -3.08
N ASN A 73 6.92 -1.20 -1.89
CA ASN A 73 5.64 -0.53 -1.60
C ASN A 73 5.69 0.11 -0.20
N PRO A 74 6.42 1.23 -0.06
CA PRO A 74 6.87 1.76 1.24
C PRO A 74 5.79 2.50 2.04
N LEU A 75 4.71 2.94 1.40
CA LEU A 75 3.60 3.60 2.08
C LEU A 75 2.68 2.55 2.69
N PHE A 76 2.52 2.60 4.02
CA PHE A 76 1.60 1.73 4.74
C PHE A 76 0.60 2.56 5.52
N TYR A 77 -0.68 2.20 5.42
CA TYR A 77 -1.73 2.84 6.20
C TYR A 77 -2.60 1.80 6.88
N PHE A 78 -3.01 2.10 8.11
CA PHE A 78 -3.89 1.25 8.89
C PHE A 78 -4.74 2.10 9.83
N ASP A 79 -5.89 1.56 10.23
CA ASP A 79 -6.74 2.15 11.26
C ASP A 79 -6.70 1.17 12.45
N PRO A 80 -6.12 1.56 13.60
CA PRO A 80 -5.99 0.71 14.78
C PRO A 80 -7.34 0.32 15.38
N THR A 81 -8.41 1.02 15.02
CA THR A 81 -9.77 0.78 15.52
C THR A 81 -10.62 -0.07 14.57
N HIS A 82 -10.09 -0.41 13.40
CA HIS A 82 -10.82 -1.17 12.40
C HIS A 82 -10.98 -2.65 12.77
N ASP A 83 -12.20 -3.19 12.64
CA ASP A 83 -12.45 -4.62 12.83
C ASP A 83 -11.85 -5.39 11.64
N ALA A 84 -10.85 -6.22 11.93
CA ALA A 84 -10.21 -7.08 10.94
C ALA A 84 -11.17 -8.08 10.24
N ARG A 85 -12.38 -8.28 10.77
CA ARG A 85 -13.43 -9.11 10.16
C ARG A 85 -14.39 -8.33 9.26
N SER A 86 -14.23 -7.02 9.15
CA SER A 86 -15.03 -6.18 8.25
C SER A 86 -14.84 -6.60 6.79
N PHE A 87 -15.93 -6.63 6.03
CA PHE A 87 -15.88 -6.81 4.57
C PHE A 87 -15.36 -5.57 3.84
N TYR A 88 -15.44 -4.39 4.48
CA TYR A 88 -14.91 -3.13 3.95
C TYR A 88 -13.50 -2.90 4.47
N GLY A 89 -12.61 -2.41 3.61
CA GLY A 89 -11.26 -1.98 4.01
C GLY A 89 -11.23 -0.63 4.71
N VAL A 90 -10.02 -0.16 5.00
CA VAL A 90 -9.76 1.16 5.59
C VAL A 90 -9.51 2.22 4.52
N GLY A 91 -9.96 3.45 4.76
CA GLY A 91 -9.76 4.59 3.87
C GLY A 91 -8.96 5.71 4.52
N LEU A 92 -8.32 6.55 3.69
CA LEU A 92 -7.48 7.68 4.16
C LEU A 92 -8.28 8.79 4.89
N LEU A 93 -9.61 8.81 4.74
CA LEU A 93 -10.48 9.74 5.45
C LEU A 93 -11.01 9.18 6.78
N ASN A 94 -10.66 7.93 7.13
CA ASN A 94 -11.01 7.39 8.44
C ASN A 94 -10.31 8.22 9.53
N LYS A 95 -11.07 8.64 10.55
CA LYS A 95 -10.57 9.53 11.60
C LYS A 95 -9.35 8.99 12.36
N ASN A 96 -9.24 7.68 12.48
CA ASN A 96 -8.15 7.05 13.23
C ASN A 96 -7.06 6.50 12.30
N ILE A 97 -7.06 6.85 11.00
CA ILE A 97 -6.04 6.35 10.08
C ILE A 97 -4.66 6.88 10.48
N GLU A 98 -3.69 5.99 10.44
CA GLU A 98 -2.27 6.31 10.50
C GLU A 98 -1.64 5.93 9.16
N VAL A 99 -0.90 6.86 8.57
CA VAL A 99 -0.14 6.66 7.34
C VAL A 99 1.33 6.79 7.65
N THR A 100 2.11 5.76 7.36
CA THR A 100 3.55 5.70 7.59
C THR A 100 4.30 5.61 6.27
N PHE A 101 5.40 6.36 6.16
CA PHE A 101 6.27 6.33 5.00
C PHE A 101 7.74 6.56 5.41
N PRO A 102 8.63 5.57 5.25
CA PRO A 102 10.04 5.70 5.63
C PRO A 102 10.74 6.69 4.70
N LEU A 103 11.25 7.79 5.27
CA LEU A 103 12.03 8.80 4.54
C LEU A 103 13.51 8.44 4.48
N SER A 104 14.02 7.81 5.53
CA SER A 104 15.38 7.29 5.63
C SER A 104 15.44 6.15 6.66
N LYS A 105 16.64 5.58 6.87
CA LYS A 105 16.86 4.59 7.93
C LYS A 105 16.63 5.16 9.34
N ASP A 106 16.71 6.48 9.51
CA ASP A 106 16.61 7.16 10.80
C ASP A 106 15.31 7.95 10.95
N LEU A 107 14.58 8.22 9.86
CA LEU A 107 13.42 9.09 9.86
C LEU A 107 12.22 8.49 9.13
N MET A 108 11.05 8.54 9.77
CA MET A 108 9.78 8.06 9.26
C MET A 108 8.76 9.20 9.28
N PHE A 109 8.01 9.35 8.19
CA PHE A 109 6.84 10.21 8.14
C PHE A 109 5.64 9.48 8.76
N LEU A 110 4.86 10.19 9.57
CA LEU A 110 3.54 9.78 10.05
C LEU A 110 2.52 10.88 9.73
N GLY A 111 1.49 10.51 8.97
CA GLY A 111 0.28 11.32 8.76
C GLY A 111 -0.89 10.75 9.55
N THR A 112 -1.59 11.58 10.31
CA THR A 112 -2.78 11.19 11.09
C THR A 112 -3.76 12.35 11.23
N TRP A 113 -5.04 12.06 11.47
CA TRP A 113 -6.03 13.08 11.84
C TRP A 113 -6.09 13.34 13.35
N GLU A 114 -5.43 12.52 14.16
CA GLU A 114 -5.28 12.78 15.59
C GLU A 114 -4.35 13.97 15.85
N LYS A 115 -4.47 14.61 17.02
CA LYS A 115 -3.61 15.73 17.43
C LYS A 115 -2.21 15.23 17.81
N PHE A 116 -1.48 14.74 16.82
CA PHE A 116 -0.14 14.22 16.95
C PHE A 116 0.71 14.77 15.80
N ASP A 117 1.64 15.67 16.14
CA ASP A 117 2.48 16.37 15.19
C ASP A 117 3.92 16.59 15.72
N GLY A 118 4.76 17.12 14.84
CA GLY A 118 6.13 17.54 15.15
C GLY A 118 7.13 16.39 15.15
N TYR A 119 8.23 16.54 15.88
CA TYR A 119 9.32 15.57 15.89
C TYR A 119 9.29 14.70 17.14
N LYS A 120 9.43 13.38 17.00
CA LYS A 120 9.36 12.41 18.11
C LYS A 120 10.42 11.35 17.98
N GLN A 121 11.06 11.00 19.08
CA GLN A 121 12.01 9.90 19.13
C GLN A 121 11.28 8.60 19.49
N LEU A 122 11.57 7.54 18.75
CA LEU A 122 11.03 6.21 19.00
C LEU A 122 12.08 5.32 19.64
N ASN A 123 11.62 4.55 20.63
CA ASN A 123 12.40 3.42 21.13
C ASN A 123 12.36 2.23 20.16
N ASN A 124 13.28 1.30 20.35
CA ASN A 124 13.37 0.04 19.58
C ASN A 124 12.05 -0.75 19.45
N ARG A 125 11.15 -0.71 20.45
CA ARG A 125 9.86 -1.42 20.37
C ARG A 125 8.97 -0.79 19.32
N LEU A 126 8.85 0.53 19.33
CA LEU A 126 8.01 1.25 18.37
C LEU A 126 8.59 1.20 16.96
N VAL A 127 9.92 1.27 16.80
CA VAL A 127 10.56 1.08 15.48
C VAL A 127 10.21 -0.28 14.87
N LYS A 128 10.18 -1.37 15.67
CA LYS A 128 9.76 -2.70 15.21
C LYS A 128 8.31 -2.74 14.76
N GLU A 129 7.41 -2.10 15.50
CA GLU A 129 5.98 -2.07 15.14
C GLU A 129 5.75 -1.34 13.82
N VAL A 130 6.40 -0.19 13.61
CA VAL A 130 6.26 0.52 12.33
C VAL A 130 6.89 -0.27 11.18
N ASN A 131 8.07 -0.87 11.39
CA ASN A 131 8.71 -1.74 10.39
C ASN A 131 7.84 -2.93 10.00
N ARG A 132 7.03 -3.46 10.92
CA ARG A 132 6.08 -4.54 10.62
C ARG A 132 5.09 -4.11 9.53
N GLY A 133 4.59 -2.87 9.57
CA GLY A 133 3.72 -2.32 8.54
C GLY A 133 4.38 -2.32 7.16
N THR A 134 5.60 -1.79 7.06
CA THR A 134 6.38 -1.76 5.81
C THR A 134 6.69 -3.16 5.27
N VAL A 135 6.95 -4.13 6.15
CA VAL A 135 7.19 -5.52 5.75
C VAL A 135 5.90 -6.18 5.26
N ILE A 136 4.76 -5.92 5.89
CA ILE A 136 3.46 -6.43 5.44
C ILE A 136 3.06 -5.86 4.08
N SER A 137 3.36 -4.58 3.82
CA SER A 137 3.01 -3.94 2.55
C SER A 137 3.93 -4.30 1.39
N ALA A 138 5.12 -4.84 1.67
CA ALA A 138 6.13 -5.16 0.67
C ALA A 138 5.62 -6.17 -0.37
N LEU A 139 5.80 -5.87 -1.66
CA LEU A 139 5.35 -6.76 -2.73
C LEU A 139 6.39 -7.85 -3.00
N ARG A 140 7.67 -7.47 -3.08
CA ARG A 140 8.77 -8.42 -3.38
C ARG A 140 10.00 -8.20 -2.53
N PHE A 141 10.31 -6.94 -2.20
CA PHE A 141 11.60 -6.60 -1.60
C PHE A 141 11.42 -5.74 -0.36
N VAL A 142 12.19 -6.08 0.68
CA VAL A 142 12.41 -5.23 1.86
C VAL A 142 13.87 -4.80 1.85
N PHE A 143 14.10 -3.51 1.97
CA PHE A 143 15.42 -2.90 1.98
C PHE A 143 15.74 -2.40 3.38
N SER A 144 16.95 -2.72 3.85
CA SER A 144 17.44 -2.31 5.17
C SER A 144 18.86 -1.78 5.04
N SER A 145 19.18 -0.78 5.85
CA SER A 145 20.55 -0.27 5.98
C SER A 145 21.50 -1.23 6.70
N GLN A 146 20.95 -2.20 7.44
CA GLN A 146 21.71 -3.17 8.22
C GLN A 146 21.06 -4.56 8.20
N TYR A 147 21.89 -5.61 8.25
CA TYR A 147 21.40 -6.97 8.41
C TYR A 147 20.99 -7.25 9.86
N SER A 148 19.91 -8.01 10.05
CA SER A 148 19.46 -8.47 11.37
C SER A 148 18.68 -9.77 11.24
N ASP A 149 19.03 -10.78 12.05
CA ASP A 149 18.28 -12.05 12.10
C ASP A 149 16.85 -11.86 12.61
N GLY A 150 16.63 -10.86 13.45
CA GLY A 150 15.29 -10.46 13.90
C GLY A 150 14.44 -9.94 12.73
N LEU A 151 15.04 -9.06 11.91
CA LEU A 151 14.38 -8.53 10.72
C LEU A 151 14.14 -9.64 9.68
N ASN A 152 15.11 -10.52 9.43
CA ASN A 152 14.93 -11.61 8.47
C ASN A 152 13.78 -12.53 8.90
N ARG A 153 13.69 -12.89 10.19
CA ARG A 153 12.55 -13.66 10.73
C ARG A 153 11.21 -12.92 10.54
N LEU A 154 11.19 -11.60 10.73
CA LEU A 154 10.00 -10.78 10.49
C LEU A 154 9.58 -10.81 9.02
N VAL A 155 10.52 -10.66 8.10
CA VAL A 155 10.27 -10.71 6.65
C VAL A 155 9.75 -12.09 6.25
N GLN A 156 10.40 -13.17 6.68
CA GLN A 156 9.93 -14.53 6.37
C GLN A 156 8.52 -14.81 6.91
N LYS A 157 8.17 -14.24 8.07
CA LYS A 157 6.84 -14.38 8.66
C LYS A 157 5.72 -13.76 7.80
N TYR A 158 6.01 -12.72 7.03
CA TYR A 158 5.01 -11.92 6.29
C TYR A 158 5.20 -11.91 4.77
N LYS A 159 6.05 -12.78 4.23
CA LYS A 159 6.44 -12.83 2.80
C LYS A 159 5.26 -12.78 1.81
N ASP A 160 4.12 -13.36 2.16
CA ASP A 160 2.94 -13.45 1.31
C ASP A 160 1.72 -12.71 1.89
N SER A 161 1.97 -11.70 2.73
CA SER A 161 0.92 -10.92 3.43
C SER A 161 0.52 -9.63 2.70
N ALA A 162 1.18 -9.32 1.59
CA ALA A 162 0.87 -8.12 0.80
C ALA A 162 -0.61 -8.09 0.40
N PRO A 163 -1.30 -6.94 0.50
CA PRO A 163 -2.68 -6.83 0.06
C PRO A 163 -2.80 -7.14 -1.43
N THR A 164 -3.40 -8.28 -1.78
CA THR A 164 -3.70 -8.63 -3.17
C THR A 164 -5.17 -8.37 -3.46
N MET A 165 -5.46 -7.73 -4.60
CA MET A 165 -6.82 -7.68 -5.11
C MET A 165 -7.24 -9.09 -5.51
N LYS A 166 -8.18 -9.70 -4.77
CA LYS A 166 -8.81 -10.95 -5.19
C LYS A 166 -9.85 -10.60 -6.25
N LEU A 167 -9.57 -10.91 -7.50
CA LEU A 167 -10.60 -10.94 -8.55
C LEU A 167 -11.49 -12.15 -8.24
N GLY A 168 -12.73 -11.88 -7.80
CA GLY A 168 -13.78 -12.89 -7.62
C GLY A 168 -14.55 -13.14 -8.89
#